data_AF-A0A7C3HH57-F1
#
_entry.id   AF-A0A7C3HH57-F1
#
_cell.length_a   1.000
_cell.length_b   1.000
_cell.length_c   1.000
_cell.angle_alpha   90.00
_cell.angle_beta   90.00
_cell.angle_gamma   90.00
#
_symmetry.space_group_name_H-M   'P 1'
#
loop_
_entity.id
_entity.type
_entity.pdbx_description
1 polymer ?
#
loop_
_entity_poly.entity_id
_entity_poly.type
_entity_poly.pdbx_seq_one_letter_code
_entity_poly.pdbx_strand_id
1 'polypeptide(L)'
;KDEAKELLETALDHGEEAVSLHPTLKTINSHFTPEQKLAILTDCWRVAYADGVLDHYEEHQIRRIAELLYLPHSQFIQAKLRAREELES
;
A
#
# COMPACT_ATOMS: atom_id res chain seq x y z
N LYS A 1 -16.55 0.87 2.64
CA LYS A 1 -15.84 0.92 3.96
C LYS A 1 -14.42 1.31 3.60
N ASP A 2 -14.22 2.61 3.41
CA ASP A 2 -13.09 3.17 2.66
C ASP A 2 -12.13 3.94 3.57
N GLU A 3 -12.32 3.88 4.90
CA GLU A 3 -11.44 4.48 5.91
C GLU A 3 -9.98 4.05 5.73
N ALA A 4 -9.73 2.79 5.39
CA ALA A 4 -8.37 2.30 5.20
C ALA A 4 -7.70 2.92 3.98
N LYS A 5 -8.48 3.18 2.92
CA LYS A 5 -8.02 3.82 1.70
C LYS A 5 -7.76 5.31 1.95
N GLU A 6 -8.69 6.01 2.61
CA GLU A 6 -8.53 7.42 2.99
C GLU A 6 -7.32 7.64 3.91
N LEU A 7 -7.12 6.75 4.89
CA LEU A 7 -5.96 6.80 5.79
C LEU A 7 -4.65 6.54 5.04
N LEU A 8 -4.66 5.65 4.05
CA LEU A 8 -3.50 5.33 3.24
C LEU A 8 -3.16 6.46 2.26
N GLU A 9 -4.17 7.04 1.60
CA GLU A 9 -4.01 8.21 0.73
C GLU A 9 -3.47 9.40 1.54
N THR A 10 -4.05 9.68 2.72
CA THR A 10 -3.55 10.72 3.62
C THR A 10 -2.11 10.44 4.07
N ALA A 11 -1.75 9.17 4.32
CA ALA A 11 -0.41 8.77 4.70
C ALA A 11 0.62 8.91 3.57
N LEU A 12 0.20 8.68 2.32
CA LEU A 12 1.03 8.80 1.13
C LEU A 12 1.26 10.27 0.73
N ASP A 13 0.24 11.13 0.86
CA ASP A 13 0.29 12.56 0.53
C ASP A 13 1.25 13.36 1.43
N HIS A 14 1.47 12.93 2.68
CA HIS A 14 2.33 13.61 3.67
C HIS A 14 3.78 13.09 3.67
N GLY A 15 4.31 12.72 2.49
CA GLY A 15 5.56 11.98 2.26
C GLY A 15 6.89 12.44 2.89
N GLU A 16 6.94 13.35 3.87
CA GLU A 16 8.16 13.72 4.59
C GLU A 16 8.18 13.42 6.10
N GLU A 17 7.04 13.11 6.74
CA GLU A 17 7.04 12.83 8.19
C GLU A 17 6.90 11.33 8.50
N ALA A 18 8.01 10.61 8.33
CA ALA A 18 8.19 9.22 8.79
C ALA A 18 7.90 9.01 10.31
N VAL A 19 7.61 10.09 11.05
CA VAL A 19 7.35 10.10 12.49
C VAL A 19 5.86 9.82 12.82
N SER A 20 4.91 10.12 11.92
CA SER A 20 3.46 10.00 12.23
C SER A 20 2.81 8.68 11.76
N LEU A 21 3.49 7.89 10.94
CA LEU A 21 2.94 6.62 10.40
C LEU A 21 3.01 5.45 11.40
N HIS A 22 3.89 5.53 12.39
CA HIS A 22 4.16 4.43 13.32
C HIS A 22 2.93 3.97 14.14
N PRO A 23 2.13 4.89 14.72
CA PRO A 23 0.90 4.52 15.43
C PRO A 23 -0.14 3.90 14.51
N THR A 24 -0.34 4.47 13.32
CA THR A 24 -1.33 4.01 12.34
C THR A 24 -0.99 2.61 11.82
N LEU A 25 0.26 2.39 11.43
CA LEU A 25 0.74 1.09 10.97
C LEU A 25 0.68 0.04 12.08
N LYS A 26 0.91 0.42 13.34
CA LYS A 26 0.76 -0.49 14.49
C LYS A 26 -0.69 -0.92 14.67
N THR A 27 -1.65 0.00 14.53
CA THR A 27 -3.08 -0.31 14.60
C THR A 27 -3.50 -1.22 13.45
N ILE A 28 -3.08 -0.91 12.21
CA ILE A 28 -3.33 -1.77 11.05
C ILE A 28 -2.76 -3.17 11.32
N ASN A 29 -1.50 -3.25 11.77
CA ASN A 29 -0.87 -4.53 12.04
C ASN A 29 -1.56 -5.37 13.11
N SER A 30 -2.19 -4.72 14.09
CA SER A 30 -2.83 -5.38 15.23
C SER A 30 -4.28 -5.78 14.95
N HIS A 31 -4.97 -5.07 14.05
CA HIS A 31 -6.40 -5.27 13.79
C HIS A 31 -6.73 -5.88 12.43
N PHE A 32 -5.79 -5.87 11.48
CA PHE A 32 -6.05 -6.32 10.12
C PHE A 32 -5.53 -7.74 9.88
N THR A 33 -6.32 -8.55 9.18
CA THR A 33 -5.89 -9.86 8.71
C THR A 33 -4.87 -9.72 7.58
N PRO A 34 -4.08 -10.77 7.29
CA PRO A 34 -3.14 -10.75 6.15
C PRO A 34 -3.81 -10.37 4.83
N GLU A 35 -5.04 -10.80 4.60
CA GLU A 35 -5.81 -10.49 3.39
C GLU A 35 -6.18 -9.00 3.31
N GLN A 36 -6.55 -8.39 4.43
CA GLN A 36 -6.87 -6.96 4.47
C GLN A 36 -5.62 -6.11 4.26
N LYS A 37 -4.47 -6.51 4.82
CA LYS A 37 -3.18 -5.83 4.55
C LYS A 37 -2.76 -5.97 3.09
N LEU A 38 -2.97 -7.15 2.49
CA LEU A 38 -2.75 -7.37 1.07
C LEU A 38 -3.66 -6.48 0.20
N ALA A 39 -4.92 -6.27 0.61
CA ALA A 39 -5.84 -5.36 -0.07
C ALA A 39 -5.32 -3.91 -0.04
N ILE A 40 -4.88 -3.41 1.13
CA ILE A 40 -4.25 -2.08 1.25
C ILE A 40 -3.07 -1.95 0.30
N LEU A 41 -2.19 -2.96 0.25
CA LEU A 41 -1.03 -2.93 -0.64
C LEU A 41 -1.44 -2.94 -2.12
N THR A 42 -2.51 -3.65 -2.46
CA THR A 42 -3.07 -3.68 -3.82
C THR A 42 -3.65 -2.32 -4.20
N ASP A 43 -4.32 -1.63 -3.26
CA ASP A 43 -4.82 -0.27 -3.47
C ASP A 43 -3.69 0.74 -3.69
N CYS A 44 -2.56 0.64 -2.96
CA CYS A 44 -1.38 1.45 -3.26
C CYS A 44 -0.91 1.29 -4.72
N TRP A 45 -0.87 0.04 -5.19
CA TRP A 45 -0.49 -0.25 -6.57
C TRP A 45 -1.48 0.33 -7.58
N ARG A 46 -2.79 0.26 -7.31
CA ARG A 46 -3.81 0.86 -8.17
C ARG A 46 -3.61 2.37 -8.34
N VAL A 47 -3.31 3.07 -7.24
CA VAL A 47 -3.04 4.52 -7.29
C VAL A 47 -1.79 4.82 -8.11
N ALA A 48 -0.67 4.12 -7.85
CA ALA A 48 0.57 4.33 -8.60
C ALA A 48 0.43 3.98 -10.10
N TYR A 49 -0.42 3.01 -10.45
CA TYR A 49 -0.70 2.70 -11.84
C TYR A 49 -1.70 3.66 -12.51
N ALA A 50 -2.54 4.37 -11.75
CA ALA A 50 -3.57 5.27 -12.28
C ALA A 50 -2.96 6.46 -13.05
N ASP A 51 -1.77 6.91 -12.65
CA ASP A 51 -1.03 7.97 -13.33
C ASP A 51 -0.29 7.48 -14.59
N GLY A 52 -0.40 6.18 -14.92
CA GLY A 52 0.06 5.58 -16.18
C GLY A 52 1.57 5.37 -16.30
N VAL A 53 2.36 5.89 -15.36
CA VAL A 53 3.81 5.72 -15.30
C VAL A 53 4.20 5.38 -13.86
N LEU A 54 4.38 4.09 -13.60
CA LEU A 54 4.99 3.63 -12.36
C LEU A 54 6.48 3.98 -12.39
N ASP A 55 6.92 4.86 -11.48
CA ASP A 55 8.34 5.17 -11.33
C ASP A 55 9.02 4.39 -10.18
N HIS A 56 10.36 4.52 -10.11
CA HIS A 56 11.17 3.85 -9.10
C HIS A 56 10.94 4.36 -7.67
N TYR A 57 10.51 5.60 -7.51
CA TYR A 57 10.21 6.22 -6.23
C TYR A 57 8.88 5.68 -5.69
N GLU A 58 7.85 5.58 -6.52
CA GLU A 58 6.56 4.98 -6.15
C GLU A 58 6.71 3.52 -5.75
N GLU A 59 7.41 2.71 -6.55
CA GLU A 59 7.68 1.32 -6.18
C GLU A 59 8.44 1.23 -4.85
N HIS A 60 9.39 2.15 -4.60
CA HIS A 60 10.11 2.20 -3.33
C HIS A 60 9.20 2.53 -2.15
N GLN A 61 8.27 3.47 -2.31
CA GLN A 61 7.29 3.83 -1.28
C GLN A 61 6.32 2.68 -0.98
N ILE A 62 5.81 2.01 -2.02
CA ILE A 62 4.93 0.84 -1.85
C ILE A 62 5.68 -0.31 -1.17
N ARG A 63 6.96 -0.51 -1.51
CA ARG A 63 7.81 -1.51 -0.85
C ARG A 63 7.99 -1.20 0.63
N ARG A 64 8.24 0.06 0.99
CA ARG A 64 8.34 0.50 2.39
C ARG A 64 7.04 0.25 3.16
N ILE A 65 5.89 0.48 2.53
CA ILE A 65 4.58 0.17 3.13
C ILE A 65 4.43 -1.35 3.34
N ALA A 66 4.81 -2.18 2.37
CA ALA A 66 4.75 -3.64 2.52
C ALA A 66 5.59 -4.14 3.70
N GLU A 67 6.80 -3.60 3.86
CA GLU A 67 7.69 -3.90 4.99
C GLU A 67 7.05 -3.50 6.33
N LEU A 68 6.45 -2.31 6.38
CA LEU A 68 5.77 -1.80 7.57
C LEU A 68 4.48 -2.56 7.91
N LEU A 69 3.83 -3.19 6.94
CA LEU A 69 2.67 -4.06 7.12
C LEU A 69 3.06 -5.52 7.44
N TYR A 70 4.35 -5.82 7.54
CA TYR A 70 4.90 -7.17 7.70
C TYR A 70 4.44 -8.15 6.61
N LEU A 71 4.30 -7.67 5.38
CA LEU A 71 3.91 -8.50 4.24
C LEU A 71 5.15 -9.13 3.61
N PRO A 72 5.15 -10.46 3.37
CA PRO A 72 6.26 -11.11 2.69
C PRO A 72 6.36 -10.62 1.23
N HIS A 73 7.56 -10.73 0.66
CA HIS A 73 7.80 -10.31 -0.73
C HIS A 73 6.86 -10.99 -1.74
N SER A 74 6.44 -12.23 -1.48
CA SER A 74 5.44 -12.93 -2.30
C SER A 74 4.10 -12.20 -2.37
N GLN A 75 3.64 -11.62 -1.26
CA GLN A 75 2.42 -10.83 -1.20
C GLN A 75 2.59 -9.45 -1.87
N PHE A 76 3.79 -8.87 -1.80
CA PHE A 76 4.11 -7.66 -2.55
C PHE A 76 3.99 -7.86 -4.07
N ILE A 77 4.57 -8.95 -4.59
CA ILE A 77 4.44 -9.30 -6.00
C ILE A 77 2.99 -9.64 -6.35
N GLN A 78 2.28 -10.37 -5.48
CA GLN A 78 0.88 -10.70 -5.71
C GLN A 78 -0.01 -9.45 -5.81
N ALA A 79 0.17 -8.47 -4.92
CA ALA A 79 -0.57 -7.21 -4.95
C ALA A 79 -0.29 -6.42 -6.24
N LYS A 80 0.98 -6.37 -6.67
CA LYS A 80 1.39 -5.74 -7.93
C LYS A 80 0.70 -6.35 -9.15
N LEU A 81 0.70 -7.68 -9.22
CA LEU A 81 0.07 -8.42 -10.32
C LEU A 81 -1.44 -8.21 -10.34
N ARG A 82 -2.12 -8.30 -9.19
CA ARG A 82 -3.57 -8.08 -9.09
C ARG A 82 -3.98 -6.69 -9.55
N ALA A 83 -3.32 -5.64 -9.05
CA ALA A 83 -3.64 -4.27 -9.42
C ALA A 83 -3.44 -4.02 -10.93
N ARG A 84 -2.43 -4.66 -11.52
CA ARG A 84 -2.19 -4.58 -12.96
C ARG A 84 -3.27 -5.33 -13.77
N GLU A 85 -3.62 -6.55 -13.38
CA GLU A 85 -4.67 -7.35 -14.05
C GLU A 85 -6.02 -6.61 -14.04
N GLU A 86 -6.35 -5.94 -12.95
CA GLU A 86 -7.61 -5.18 -12.82
C GLU A 86 -7.67 -3.92 -13.70
N LEU A 87 -6.52 -3.32 -14.05
CA LEU A 87 -6.46 -2.18 -14.97
C LEU A 87 -6.53 -2.61 -16.45
N GLU A 88 -6.09 -3.83 -16.74
CA GLU A 88 -6.13 -4.42 -18.08
C GLU A 88 -7.51 -5.06 -18.40
N SER A 89 -8.43 -5.10 -17.43
CA SER A 89 -9.73 -5.80 -17.52
C SER A 89 -10.93 -4.87 -17.63
#